data_AF-A0A9D8HZY8-F1
#
_entry.id   AF-A0A9D8HZY8-F1
#
_cell.length_a   1.000
_cell.length_b   1.000
_cell.length_c   1.000
_cell.angle_alpha   90.00
_cell.angle_beta   90.00
_cell.angle_gamma   90.00
#
_symmetry.space_group_name_H-M   'P 1'
#
loop_
_entity.id
_entity.type
_entity.pdbx_description
1 polymer ?
#
loop_
_entity_poly.entity_id
_entity_poly.type
_entity_poly.pdbx_seq_one_letter_code
_entity_poly.pdbx_strand_id
1 'polypeptide(L)'
;MNSAPTPSREDLVAELLAAAEACPERPEAWRVLSLLFLQAGNLARARTYAARALRTGPILAENWIALGMVHQAQGQLTRAEKSYRKALHLNPDLPEAWFNLGNTLHAQHRWEEAVRCFEHAGERAPRETAILTNHVGALSRLGQWNGAIDLFNQALELQPENALAQWNRAQASLALGWYDAGWVDYEARWNVPGLVKLGRSYDRPRWTQNVQSRGTIVLAAEQGFGDSIQFARYSSALARMGWNVIVDAPSPLKDLLALAPGVQRAVAWDEPLPDHDFWIPMAGAAGALFDTDAFGNAEGYLRGCLVGHEIARPP
;
A
#
# COMPACT_ATOMS: atom_id res chain seq x y z
N MET A 1 29.74 -35.65 -23.54
CA MET A 1 30.22 -34.32 -23.14
C MET A 1 29.69 -34.06 -21.74
N ASN A 2 30.53 -34.20 -20.72
CA ASN A 2 30.15 -33.87 -19.34
C ASN A 2 30.15 -32.35 -19.20
N SER A 3 28.97 -31.75 -19.07
CA SER A 3 28.86 -30.37 -18.58
C SER A 3 29.42 -30.32 -17.17
N ALA A 4 30.40 -29.46 -16.93
CA ALA A 4 30.90 -29.22 -15.58
C ALA A 4 29.74 -28.85 -14.64
N PRO A 5 29.70 -29.35 -13.40
CA PRO A 5 28.64 -28.99 -12.45
C PRO A 5 28.67 -27.48 -12.21
N THR A 6 27.49 -26.87 -12.19
CA THR A 6 27.34 -25.45 -11.83
C THR A 6 27.87 -25.25 -10.40
N PRO A 7 28.80 -24.31 -10.17
CA PRO A 7 29.39 -24.12 -8.85
C PRO A 7 28.33 -23.72 -7.82
N SER A 8 28.47 -24.21 -6.60
CA SER A 8 27.57 -23.86 -5.51
C SER A 8 27.79 -22.39 -5.09
N ARG A 9 26.84 -21.81 -4.34
CA ARG A 9 26.99 -20.46 -3.78
C ARG A 9 28.23 -20.34 -2.89
N GLU A 10 28.60 -21.41 -2.20
CA GLU A 10 29.76 -21.46 -1.31
C GLU A 10 31.07 -21.46 -2.12
N ASP A 11 31.11 -22.21 -3.23
CA ASP A 11 32.25 -22.22 -4.15
C ASP A 11 32.49 -20.84 -4.77
N LEU A 12 31.42 -20.17 -5.22
CA LEU A 12 31.50 -18.82 -5.77
C LEU A 12 31.99 -17.79 -4.75
N VAL A 13 31.56 -17.91 -3.49
CA VAL A 13 32.05 -17.03 -2.40
C VAL A 13 33.52 -17.31 -2.10
N ALA A 14 33.95 -18.57 -2.08
CA ALA A 14 35.34 -18.94 -1.86
C ALA A 14 36.26 -18.44 -2.98
N GLU A 15 35.84 -18.58 -4.24
CA GLU A 15 36.56 -18.06 -5.40
C GLU A 15 36.66 -16.52 -5.37
N LEU A 16 35.54 -15.84 -5.07
CA LEU A 16 35.54 -14.38 -4.95
C LEU A 16 36.40 -13.89 -3.78
N LEU A 17 36.43 -14.63 -2.67
CA LEU A 17 37.33 -14.34 -1.54
C LEU A 17 38.80 -14.47 -1.95
N ALA A 18 39.17 -15.58 -2.60
CA ALA A 18 40.54 -15.78 -3.08
C ALA A 18 40.95 -14.69 -4.08
N ALA A 19 40.05 -14.32 -5.00
CA ALA A 19 40.29 -13.23 -5.95
C ALA A 19 40.44 -11.87 -5.25
N ALA A 20 39.60 -11.58 -4.25
CA ALA A 20 39.70 -10.36 -3.46
C ALA A 20 41.02 -10.31 -2.66
N GLU A 21 41.49 -11.44 -2.15
CA GLU A 21 42.76 -11.54 -1.42
C GLU A 21 43.98 -11.43 -2.32
N ALA A 22 43.90 -11.91 -3.56
CA ALA A 22 44.96 -11.77 -4.57
C ALA A 22 45.11 -10.31 -5.07
N CYS A 23 44.03 -9.54 -5.07
CA CYS A 23 44.02 -8.12 -5.46
C CYS A 23 43.30 -7.26 -4.40
N PRO A 24 43.86 -7.12 -3.19
CA PRO A 24 43.18 -6.51 -2.06
C PRO A 24 42.87 -5.02 -2.27
N GLU A 25 43.59 -4.35 -3.16
CA GLU A 25 43.38 -2.97 -3.55
C GLU A 25 42.12 -2.73 -4.38
N ARG A 26 41.51 -3.78 -4.96
CA ARG A 26 40.27 -3.67 -5.73
C ARG A 26 39.04 -3.66 -4.82
N PRO A 27 38.37 -2.52 -4.62
CA PRO A 27 37.25 -2.43 -3.69
C PRO A 27 36.00 -3.21 -4.11
N GLU A 28 35.83 -3.47 -5.41
CA GLU A 28 34.61 -4.07 -5.97
C GLU A 28 34.37 -5.48 -5.43
N ALA A 29 35.41 -6.30 -5.34
CA ALA A 29 35.29 -7.67 -4.84
C ALA A 29 34.85 -7.69 -3.37
N TRP A 30 35.42 -6.79 -2.55
CA TRP A 30 35.01 -6.62 -1.15
C TRP A 30 33.57 -6.13 -1.02
N ARG A 31 33.13 -5.21 -1.90
CA ARG A 31 31.74 -4.73 -1.94
C ARG A 31 30.78 -5.86 -2.28
N VAL A 32 31.07 -6.65 -3.31
CA VAL A 32 30.21 -7.78 -3.72
C VAL A 32 30.13 -8.83 -2.59
N LEU A 33 31.25 -9.18 -1.96
CA LEU A 33 31.26 -10.07 -0.79
C LEU A 33 30.37 -9.52 0.34
N SER A 34 30.45 -8.21 0.61
CA SER A 34 29.58 -7.58 1.61
C SER A 34 28.10 -7.79 1.32
N LEU A 35 27.67 -7.52 0.09
CA LEU A 35 26.28 -7.67 -0.35
C LEU A 35 25.81 -9.14 -0.31
N LEU A 36 26.67 -10.08 -0.70
CA LEU A 36 26.36 -11.52 -0.65
C LEU A 36 26.16 -12.00 0.79
N PHE A 37 27.01 -11.58 1.73
CA PHE A 37 26.85 -11.92 3.15
C PHE A 37 25.68 -11.18 3.79
N LEU A 38 25.37 -9.97 3.35
CA LEU A 38 24.17 -9.24 3.77
C LEU A 38 22.90 -10.00 3.38
N GLN A 39 22.82 -10.47 2.13
CA GLN A 39 21.69 -11.30 1.65
C GLN A 39 21.61 -12.64 2.38
N ALA A 40 22.74 -13.19 2.84
CA ALA A 40 22.78 -14.39 3.67
C ALA A 40 22.43 -14.13 5.16
N GLY A 41 22.16 -12.89 5.56
CA GLY A 41 21.90 -12.51 6.95
C GLY A 41 23.14 -12.50 7.86
N ASN A 42 24.33 -12.77 7.31
CA ASN A 42 25.58 -12.74 8.08
C ASN A 42 26.11 -11.29 8.18
N LEU A 43 25.47 -10.51 9.07
CA LEU A 43 25.77 -9.09 9.24
C LEU A 43 27.20 -8.82 9.71
N ALA A 44 27.83 -9.77 10.41
CA ALA A 44 29.21 -9.65 10.88
C ALA A 44 30.20 -9.65 9.71
N ARG A 45 30.13 -10.66 8.83
CA ARG A 45 30.97 -10.72 7.62
C ARG A 45 30.64 -9.59 6.65
N ALA A 46 29.36 -9.29 6.46
CA ALA A 46 28.93 -8.19 5.59
C ALA A 46 29.59 -6.87 5.99
N ARG A 47 29.61 -6.55 7.30
CA ARG A 47 30.27 -5.35 7.83
C ARG A 47 31.77 -5.36 7.62
N THR A 48 32.43 -6.49 7.87
CA THR A 48 33.88 -6.62 7.67
C THR A 48 34.27 -6.31 6.24
N TYR A 49 33.56 -6.88 5.26
CA TYR A 49 33.86 -6.67 3.84
C TYR A 49 33.43 -5.28 3.35
N ALA A 50 32.32 -4.72 3.82
CA ALA A 50 31.95 -3.32 3.53
C ALA A 50 33.04 -2.35 4.01
N ALA A 51 33.54 -2.53 5.24
CA ALA A 51 34.61 -1.70 5.78
C ALA A 51 35.93 -1.88 4.99
N ARG A 52 36.19 -3.07 4.45
CA ARG A 52 37.37 -3.32 3.60
C ARG A 52 37.24 -2.64 2.24
N ALA A 53 36.08 -2.75 1.59
CA ALA A 53 35.76 -2.03 0.36
C ALA A 53 35.94 -0.52 0.53
N LEU A 54 35.47 0.02 1.66
CA LEU A 54 35.60 1.44 1.94
C LEU A 54 37.05 1.89 2.21
N ARG A 55 37.87 1.06 2.88
CA ARG A 55 39.29 1.37 3.09
C ARG A 55 40.07 1.46 1.78
N THR A 56 39.73 0.62 0.80
CA THR A 56 40.46 0.53 -0.47
C THR A 56 39.88 1.42 -1.57
N GLY A 57 38.60 1.82 -1.46
CA GLY A 57 37.96 2.75 -2.38
C GLY A 57 36.97 3.70 -1.69
N PRO A 58 37.44 4.67 -0.87
CA PRO A 58 36.56 5.58 -0.13
C PRO A 58 35.85 6.62 -1.01
N ILE A 59 36.29 6.81 -2.25
CA ILE A 59 35.70 7.76 -3.21
C ILE A 59 34.60 7.13 -4.06
N LEU A 60 34.43 5.81 -4.02
CA LEU A 60 33.38 5.10 -4.75
C LEU A 60 32.09 5.14 -3.94
N ALA A 61 31.06 5.74 -4.50
CA ALA A 61 29.77 5.92 -3.85
C ALA A 61 29.09 4.58 -3.52
N GLU A 62 29.29 3.56 -4.37
CA GLU A 62 28.75 2.20 -4.21
C GLU A 62 29.27 1.51 -2.94
N ASN A 63 30.49 1.82 -2.51
CA ASN A 63 31.05 1.27 -1.27
C ASN A 63 30.38 1.87 -0.04
N TRP A 64 30.01 3.16 -0.11
CA TRP A 64 29.22 3.83 0.93
C TRP A 64 27.77 3.34 0.95
N ILE A 65 27.16 3.06 -0.21
CA ILE A 65 25.85 2.40 -0.29
C ILE A 65 25.91 1.05 0.43
N ALA A 66 26.86 0.18 0.08
CA ALA A 66 26.99 -1.14 0.70
C ALA A 66 27.17 -1.08 2.22
N LEU A 67 27.99 -0.15 2.72
CA LEU A 67 28.13 0.06 4.16
C LEU A 67 26.82 0.56 4.80
N GLY A 68 26.11 1.47 4.13
CA GLY A 68 24.80 1.96 4.55
C GLY A 68 23.78 0.84 4.69
N MET A 69 23.70 -0.06 3.71
CA MET A 69 22.79 -1.21 3.73
C MET A 69 23.08 -2.15 4.90
N VAL A 70 24.36 -2.40 5.18
CA VAL A 70 24.77 -3.19 6.35
C VAL A 70 24.36 -2.50 7.65
N HIS A 71 24.57 -1.19 7.78
CA HIS A 71 24.13 -0.46 8.97
C HIS A 71 22.61 -0.47 9.14
N GLN A 72 21.85 -0.34 8.04
CA GLN A 72 20.40 -0.41 8.05
C GLN A 72 19.91 -1.79 8.53
N ALA A 73 20.48 -2.87 8.01
CA ALA A 73 20.15 -4.24 8.43
C ALA A 73 20.54 -4.52 9.89
N GLN A 74 21.51 -3.78 10.45
CA GLN A 74 21.87 -3.82 11.87
C GLN A 74 20.98 -2.91 12.75
N GLY A 75 19.97 -2.23 12.19
CA GLY A 75 19.13 -1.25 12.89
C GLY A 75 19.84 0.06 13.23
N GLN A 76 21.05 0.29 12.74
CA GLN A 76 21.86 1.48 13.03
C GLN A 76 21.50 2.61 12.05
N LEU A 77 20.26 3.06 12.09
CA LEU A 77 19.68 4.00 11.11
C LEU A 77 20.50 5.28 10.94
N THR A 78 21.01 5.89 12.03
CA THR A 78 21.85 7.10 11.95
C THR A 78 23.17 6.87 11.22
N ARG A 79 23.76 5.67 11.31
CA ARG A 79 24.99 5.33 10.56
C ARG A 79 24.69 5.02 9.10
N ALA A 80 23.54 4.38 8.84
CA ALA A 80 23.05 4.14 7.49
C ALA A 80 22.85 5.47 6.75
N GLU A 81 22.14 6.43 7.36
CA GLU A 81 21.92 7.77 6.81
C GLU A 81 23.24 8.48 6.47
N LYS A 82 24.20 8.50 7.41
CA LYS A 82 25.52 9.12 7.16
C LYS A 82 26.23 8.50 5.95
N SER A 83 26.12 7.17 5.80
CA SER A 83 26.74 6.44 4.69
C SER A 83 26.07 6.80 3.37
N TYR A 84 24.74 6.78 3.30
CA TYR A 84 24.02 7.14 2.06
C TYR A 84 24.20 8.61 1.67
N ARG A 85 24.17 9.55 2.64
CA ARG A 85 24.47 10.96 2.35
C ARG A 85 25.90 11.14 1.82
N LYS A 86 26.86 10.35 2.31
CA LYS A 86 28.23 10.36 1.78
C LYS A 86 28.31 9.79 0.36
N ALA A 87 27.57 8.73 0.06
CA ALA A 87 27.43 8.19 -1.29
C ALA A 87 26.87 9.27 -2.25
N LEU A 88 25.78 9.94 -1.86
CA LEU A 88 25.14 11.00 -2.65
C LEU A 88 26.01 12.25 -2.83
N HIS A 89 26.86 12.56 -1.85
CA HIS A 89 27.85 13.63 -2.00
C HIS A 89 28.93 13.29 -3.05
N LEU A 90 29.29 12.01 -3.18
CA LEU A 90 30.26 11.54 -4.18
C LEU A 90 29.61 11.40 -5.57
N ASN A 91 28.38 10.89 -5.62
CA ASN A 91 27.60 10.77 -6.84
C ASN A 91 26.10 10.98 -6.54
N PRO A 92 25.52 12.15 -6.88
CA PRO A 92 24.12 12.45 -6.65
C PRO A 92 23.17 11.74 -7.60
N ASP A 93 23.68 11.09 -8.65
CA ASP A 93 22.87 10.46 -9.71
C ASP A 93 22.55 8.98 -9.47
N LEU A 94 22.72 8.51 -8.24
CA LEU A 94 22.46 7.13 -7.85
C LEU A 94 21.04 6.97 -7.28
N PRO A 95 20.07 6.44 -8.06
CA PRO A 95 18.71 6.21 -7.57
C PRO A 95 18.68 5.27 -6.35
N GLU A 96 19.56 4.26 -6.31
CA GLU A 96 19.67 3.32 -5.19
C GLU A 96 20.05 4.03 -3.87
N ALA A 97 20.96 5.01 -3.92
CA ALA A 97 21.36 5.75 -2.72
C ALA A 97 20.22 6.63 -2.19
N TRP A 98 19.51 7.31 -3.10
CA TRP A 98 18.31 8.09 -2.75
C TRP A 98 17.21 7.21 -2.16
N PHE A 99 16.90 6.08 -2.80
CA PHE A 99 15.91 5.14 -2.33
C PHE A 99 16.24 4.59 -0.94
N ASN A 100 17.48 4.15 -0.73
CA ASN A 100 17.91 3.60 0.56
C ASN A 100 17.97 4.66 1.66
N LEU A 101 18.37 5.90 1.33
CA LEU A 101 18.27 7.03 2.25
C LEU A 101 16.80 7.31 2.62
N GLY A 102 15.90 7.33 1.64
CA GLY A 102 14.46 7.49 1.85
C GLY A 102 13.89 6.44 2.79
N ASN A 103 14.24 5.16 2.59
CA ASN A 103 13.84 4.07 3.47
C ASN A 103 14.37 4.24 4.90
N THR A 104 15.63 4.67 5.06
CA THR A 104 16.21 4.96 6.37
C THR A 104 15.48 6.10 7.08
N LEU A 105 15.20 7.19 6.36
CA LEU A 105 14.50 8.36 6.91
C LEU A 105 13.05 8.02 7.27
N HIS A 106 12.38 7.22 6.45
CA HIS A 106 11.04 6.71 6.74
C HIS A 106 11.03 5.88 8.02
N ALA A 107 12.01 4.99 8.21
CA ALA A 107 12.17 4.20 9.44
C ALA A 107 12.52 5.06 10.67
N GLN A 108 13.06 6.26 10.47
CA GLN A 108 13.29 7.28 11.51
C GLN A 108 12.08 8.21 11.73
N HIS A 109 10.95 7.98 11.05
CA HIS A 109 9.76 8.83 11.06
C HIS A 109 9.96 10.25 10.51
N ARG A 110 10.99 10.47 9.69
CA ARG A 110 11.27 11.74 9.00
C ARG A 110 10.66 11.71 7.60
N TRP A 111 9.33 11.68 7.55
CA TRP A 111 8.57 11.34 6.34
C TRP A 111 8.73 12.39 5.23
N GLU A 112 8.80 13.68 5.54
CA GLU A 112 8.99 14.75 4.57
C GLU A 112 10.35 14.66 3.86
N GLU A 113 11.39 14.25 4.59
CA GLU A 113 12.71 14.04 3.98
C GLU A 113 12.75 12.76 3.17
N ALA A 114 12.03 11.72 3.61
CA ALA A 114 11.89 10.47 2.88
C ALA A 114 11.20 10.69 1.52
N VAL A 115 10.11 11.47 1.50
CA VAL A 115 9.40 11.88 0.26
C VAL A 115 10.38 12.49 -0.74
N ARG A 116 11.16 13.51 -0.35
CA ARG A 116 12.15 14.13 -1.25
C ARG A 116 13.19 13.15 -1.77
N CYS A 117 13.61 12.20 -0.94
CA CYS A 117 14.54 11.16 -1.39
C CYS A 117 13.89 10.23 -2.41
N PHE A 118 12.62 9.85 -2.22
CA PHE A 118 11.92 9.01 -3.17
C PHE A 118 11.57 9.75 -4.48
N GLU A 119 11.29 11.06 -4.43
CA GLU A 119 11.17 11.91 -5.61
C GLU A 119 12.47 11.87 -6.45
N HIS A 120 13.62 12.14 -5.83
CA HIS A 120 14.91 12.08 -6.53
C HIS A 120 15.27 10.69 -7.07
N ALA A 121 14.88 9.63 -6.35
CA ALA A 121 15.03 8.26 -6.83
C ALA A 121 14.13 8.00 -8.05
N GLY A 122 12.88 8.46 -7.99
CA GLY A 122 11.87 8.30 -9.05
C GLY A 122 12.19 9.09 -10.31
N GLU A 123 12.75 10.30 -10.20
CA GLU A 123 13.25 11.07 -11.36
C GLU A 123 14.25 10.27 -12.21
N ARG A 124 15.04 9.40 -11.57
CA ARG A 124 16.10 8.60 -12.20
C ARG A 124 15.65 7.19 -12.57
N ALA A 125 14.65 6.66 -11.87
CA ALA A 125 14.08 5.34 -12.10
C ALA A 125 12.54 5.41 -12.04
N PRO A 126 11.89 6.09 -13.00
CA PRO A 126 10.47 6.47 -12.93
C PRO A 126 9.49 5.29 -13.00
N ARG A 127 9.99 4.08 -13.29
CA ARG A 127 9.17 2.87 -13.43
C ARG A 127 9.53 1.77 -12.43
N GLU A 128 10.29 2.11 -11.40
CA GLU A 128 10.68 1.16 -10.36
C GLU A 128 9.57 1.07 -9.29
N THR A 129 8.85 -0.05 -9.28
CA THR A 129 7.68 -0.27 -8.41
C THR A 129 8.02 -0.13 -6.92
N ALA A 130 9.22 -0.53 -6.50
CA ALA A 130 9.65 -0.39 -5.11
C ALA A 130 9.76 1.08 -4.67
N ILE A 131 10.23 1.97 -5.55
CA ILE A 131 10.31 3.42 -5.27
C ILE A 131 8.89 3.98 -5.15
N LEU A 132 8.01 3.68 -6.10
CA LEU A 132 6.61 4.15 -6.08
C LEU A 132 5.90 3.74 -4.79
N THR A 133 6.02 2.47 -4.39
CA THR A 133 5.34 1.91 -3.22
C THR A 133 5.83 2.56 -1.91
N ASN A 134 7.14 2.74 -1.76
CA ASN A 134 7.68 3.36 -0.54
C ASN A 134 7.40 4.87 -0.50
N HIS A 135 7.38 5.52 -1.66
CA HIS A 135 7.00 6.92 -1.77
C HIS A 135 5.53 7.15 -1.35
N VAL A 136 4.60 6.35 -1.86
CA VAL A 136 3.20 6.33 -1.41
C VAL A 136 3.11 6.12 0.10
N GLY A 137 3.89 5.19 0.65
CA GLY A 137 3.93 4.93 2.09
C GLY A 137 4.30 6.18 2.90
N ALA A 138 5.30 6.93 2.44
CA ALA A 138 5.72 8.17 3.08
C ALA A 138 4.67 9.29 2.95
N LEU A 139 4.09 9.48 1.76
CA LEU A 139 3.01 10.46 1.54
C LEU A 139 1.77 10.16 2.38
N SER A 140 1.42 8.88 2.52
CA SER A 140 0.29 8.45 3.36
C SER A 140 0.49 8.81 4.83
N ARG A 141 1.73 8.72 5.34
CA ARG A 141 2.04 9.17 6.72
C ARG A 141 1.88 10.67 6.92
N LEU A 142 2.06 11.44 5.84
CA LEU A 142 1.88 12.89 5.83
C LEU A 142 0.45 13.34 5.50
N GLY A 143 -0.46 12.41 5.15
CA GLY A 143 -1.79 12.75 4.63
C GLY A 143 -1.75 13.46 3.28
N GLN A 144 -0.65 13.35 2.53
CA GLN A 144 -0.47 13.98 1.21
C GLN A 144 -1.10 13.12 0.11
N TRP A 145 -2.42 13.01 0.14
CA TRP A 145 -3.18 12.09 -0.72
C TRP A 145 -3.12 12.43 -2.21
N ASN A 146 -3.02 13.71 -2.58
CA ASN A 146 -2.89 14.11 -4.00
C ASN A 146 -1.65 13.49 -4.65
N GLY A 147 -0.48 13.66 -4.02
CA GLY A 147 0.76 13.06 -4.53
C GLY A 147 0.71 11.53 -4.53
N ALA A 148 0.05 10.92 -3.54
CA ALA A 148 -0.13 9.46 -3.52
C ALA A 148 -0.97 8.97 -4.71
N ILE A 149 -2.00 9.71 -5.11
CA ILE A 149 -2.83 9.39 -6.28
C ILE A 149 -2.01 9.46 -7.57
N ASP A 150 -1.15 10.46 -7.74
CA ASP A 150 -0.28 10.56 -8.92
C ASP A 150 0.65 9.34 -9.04
N LEU A 151 1.18 8.85 -7.91
CA LEU A 151 2.01 7.65 -7.88
C LEU A 151 1.20 6.37 -8.13
N PHE A 152 -0.04 6.28 -7.64
CA PHE A 152 -0.93 5.17 -7.98
C PHE A 152 -1.26 5.15 -9.46
N ASN A 153 -1.48 6.31 -10.08
CA ASN A 153 -1.67 6.41 -11.53
C ASN A 153 -0.46 5.87 -12.29
N GLN A 154 0.76 6.28 -11.91
CA GLN A 154 1.99 5.74 -12.50
C GLN A 154 2.12 4.22 -12.30
N ALA A 155 1.81 3.71 -11.10
CA ALA A 155 1.84 2.27 -10.83
C ALA A 155 0.84 1.49 -11.70
N LEU A 156 -0.36 2.06 -11.91
CA LEU A 156 -1.41 1.47 -12.73
C LEU A 156 -1.13 1.58 -14.24
N GLU A 157 -0.35 2.55 -14.70
CA GLU A 157 0.17 2.55 -16.08
C GLU A 157 1.10 1.36 -16.34
N LEU A 158 1.87 0.94 -15.33
CA LEU A 158 2.78 -0.21 -15.44
C LEU A 158 2.06 -1.54 -15.27
N GLN A 159 1.10 -1.60 -14.35
CA GLN A 159 0.31 -2.79 -14.04
C GLN A 159 -1.16 -2.40 -13.87
N PRO A 160 -1.93 -2.30 -14.97
CA PRO A 160 -3.34 -1.90 -14.92
C PRO A 160 -4.20 -2.79 -14.01
N GLU A 161 -3.85 -4.07 -13.93
CA GLU A 161 -4.57 -5.11 -13.18
C GLU A 161 -4.20 -5.14 -11.68
N ASN A 162 -3.36 -4.22 -11.20
CA ASN A 162 -2.92 -4.22 -9.80
C ASN A 162 -4.06 -3.77 -8.87
N ALA A 163 -4.85 -4.75 -8.43
CA ALA A 163 -6.01 -4.54 -7.56
C ALA A 163 -5.67 -3.79 -6.26
N LEU A 164 -4.47 -3.99 -5.69
CA LEU A 164 -4.05 -3.29 -4.49
C LEU A 164 -3.79 -1.80 -4.75
N ALA A 165 -3.17 -1.46 -5.89
CA ALA A 165 -2.95 -0.08 -6.29
C ALA A 165 -4.28 0.62 -6.61
N GLN A 166 -5.20 -0.05 -7.33
CA GLN A 166 -6.56 0.46 -7.56
C GLN A 166 -7.28 0.72 -6.23
N TRP A 167 -7.30 -0.26 -5.33
CA TRP A 167 -7.89 -0.12 -4.00
C TRP A 167 -7.32 1.07 -3.21
N ASN A 168 -6.00 1.22 -3.19
CA ASN A 168 -5.39 2.32 -2.43
C ASN A 168 -5.66 3.69 -3.09
N ARG A 169 -5.74 3.77 -4.43
CA ARG A 169 -6.17 4.98 -5.14
C ARG A 169 -7.63 5.33 -4.83
N ALA A 170 -8.49 4.32 -4.72
CA ALA A 170 -9.88 4.49 -4.28
C ALA A 170 -9.95 5.16 -2.91
N GLN A 171 -9.22 4.60 -1.93
CA GLN A 171 -9.19 5.11 -0.56
C GLN A 171 -8.67 6.55 -0.49
N ALA A 172 -7.59 6.86 -1.21
CA ALA A 172 -7.03 8.22 -1.26
C ALA A 172 -8.02 9.21 -1.90
N SER A 173 -8.69 8.81 -2.99
CA SER A 173 -9.68 9.64 -3.69
C SER A 173 -10.90 9.91 -2.80
N LEU A 174 -11.44 8.89 -2.12
CA LEU A 174 -12.54 9.03 -1.17
C LEU A 174 -12.16 9.91 0.04
N ALA A 175 -10.90 9.85 0.50
CA ALA A 175 -10.39 10.72 1.57
C ALA A 175 -10.35 12.20 1.17
N LEU A 176 -10.10 12.47 -0.11
CA LEU A 176 -10.12 13.82 -0.70
C LEU A 176 -11.52 14.29 -1.11
N GLY A 177 -12.53 13.41 -1.05
CA GLY A 177 -13.89 13.70 -1.53
C GLY A 177 -14.04 13.59 -3.05
N TRP A 178 -13.09 12.99 -3.76
CA TRP A 178 -13.19 12.68 -5.18
C TRP A 178 -14.01 11.40 -5.37
N TYR A 179 -15.30 11.49 -5.08
CA TYR A 179 -16.18 10.34 -4.97
C TYR A 179 -16.32 9.57 -6.28
N ASP A 180 -16.46 10.26 -7.42
CA ASP A 180 -16.59 9.61 -8.73
C ASP A 180 -15.39 8.71 -9.04
N ALA A 181 -14.17 9.22 -8.84
CA ALA A 181 -12.95 8.44 -9.04
C ALA A 181 -12.79 7.35 -7.96
N GLY A 182 -13.08 7.69 -6.71
CA GLY A 182 -12.95 6.80 -5.57
C GLY A 182 -13.82 5.54 -5.70
N TRP A 183 -15.10 5.71 -6.03
CA TRP A 183 -16.03 4.58 -6.11
C TRP A 183 -15.79 3.67 -7.32
N VAL A 184 -15.26 4.21 -8.42
CA VAL A 184 -14.89 3.40 -9.60
C VAL A 184 -13.85 2.34 -9.23
N ASP A 185 -12.79 2.73 -8.51
CA ASP A 185 -11.73 1.79 -8.11
C ASP A 185 -12.07 1.00 -6.85
N TYR A 186 -13.05 1.43 -6.07
CA TYR A 186 -13.38 0.85 -4.77
C TYR A 186 -13.73 -0.65 -4.84
N GLU A 187 -14.28 -1.11 -5.97
CA GLU A 187 -14.60 -2.51 -6.20
C GLU A 187 -13.36 -3.39 -6.46
N ALA A 188 -12.18 -2.81 -6.72
CA ALA A 188 -10.93 -3.57 -6.85
C ALA A 188 -10.59 -4.38 -5.59
N ARG A 189 -11.14 -3.98 -4.43
CA ARG A 189 -10.95 -4.68 -3.15
C ARG A 189 -11.29 -6.17 -3.19
N TRP A 190 -12.24 -6.57 -4.05
CA TRP A 190 -12.62 -7.97 -4.22
C TRP A 190 -11.48 -8.84 -4.76
N ASN A 191 -10.53 -8.22 -5.46
CA ASN A 191 -9.37 -8.89 -6.05
C ASN A 191 -8.11 -8.77 -5.16
N VAL A 192 -8.23 -8.19 -3.97
CA VAL A 192 -7.14 -8.11 -2.98
C VAL A 192 -7.31 -9.22 -1.94
N PRO A 193 -6.41 -10.21 -1.87
CA PRO A 193 -6.55 -11.35 -0.96
C PRO A 193 -6.70 -10.93 0.50
N GLY A 194 -7.78 -11.40 1.14
CA GLY A 194 -8.03 -11.20 2.57
C GLY A 194 -8.47 -9.80 2.99
N LEU A 195 -8.66 -8.87 2.03
CA LEU A 195 -9.07 -7.50 2.31
C LEU A 195 -10.56 -7.42 2.68
N VAL A 196 -11.44 -8.01 1.88
CA VAL A 196 -12.88 -8.01 2.15
C VAL A 196 -13.22 -9.12 3.14
N LYS A 197 -13.93 -8.74 4.20
CA LYS A 197 -14.41 -9.67 5.23
C LYS A 197 -15.90 -9.41 5.47
N LEU A 198 -16.70 -10.40 5.10
CA LEU A 198 -18.15 -10.40 5.32
C LEU A 198 -18.48 -11.22 6.57
N GLY A 199 -19.63 -10.93 7.19
CA GLY A 199 -20.14 -11.70 8.31
C GLY A 199 -20.59 -13.11 7.95
N ARG A 200 -20.95 -13.34 6.67
CA ARG A 200 -21.37 -14.63 6.12
C ARG A 200 -21.11 -14.71 4.62
N SER A 201 -21.34 -15.89 4.05
CA SER A 201 -21.37 -16.12 2.60
C SER A 201 -22.77 -15.85 2.02
N TYR A 202 -22.83 -15.37 0.78
CA TYR A 202 -24.06 -15.13 0.04
C TYR A 202 -24.06 -16.01 -1.22
N ASP A 203 -25.14 -16.75 -1.43
CA ASP A 203 -25.34 -17.69 -2.54
C ASP A 203 -26.08 -17.06 -3.74
N ARG A 204 -26.68 -15.90 -3.53
CA ARG A 204 -27.34 -15.09 -4.56
C ARG A 204 -26.34 -14.17 -5.29
N PRO A 205 -26.66 -13.71 -6.52
CA PRO A 205 -25.81 -12.78 -7.24
C PRO A 205 -25.70 -11.42 -6.53
N ARG A 206 -24.52 -10.79 -6.65
CA ARG A 206 -24.31 -9.41 -6.19
C ARG A 206 -25.04 -8.45 -7.14
N TRP A 207 -25.85 -7.55 -6.60
CA TRP A 207 -26.55 -6.53 -7.37
C TRP A 207 -25.58 -5.52 -7.97
N THR A 208 -25.89 -5.08 -9.19
CA THR A 208 -25.27 -3.95 -9.89
C THR A 208 -26.38 -3.10 -10.51
N GLN A 209 -26.13 -1.81 -10.78
CA GLN A 209 -27.14 -0.86 -11.29
C GLN A 209 -27.88 -1.28 -12.58
N ASN A 210 -27.40 -2.31 -13.29
CA ASN A 210 -27.93 -2.76 -14.58
C ASN A 210 -29.14 -3.71 -14.47
N VAL A 211 -29.67 -3.95 -13.28
CA VAL A 211 -30.80 -4.88 -13.04
C VAL A 211 -32.05 -4.10 -12.63
N GLN A 212 -33.19 -4.42 -13.26
CA GLN A 212 -34.49 -3.84 -12.90
C GLN A 212 -34.82 -4.08 -11.43
N SER A 213 -35.19 -3.02 -10.72
CA SER A 213 -35.41 -3.03 -9.28
C SER A 213 -36.78 -3.58 -8.92
N ARG A 214 -36.85 -4.87 -8.60
CA ARG A 214 -38.05 -5.55 -8.09
C ARG A 214 -37.63 -6.82 -7.35
N GLY A 215 -38.22 -7.06 -6.18
CA GLY A 215 -37.93 -8.24 -5.37
C GLY A 215 -37.25 -7.87 -4.07
N THR A 216 -36.44 -8.78 -3.53
CA THR A 216 -35.78 -8.64 -2.23
C THR A 216 -34.27 -8.52 -2.42
N ILE A 217 -33.69 -7.46 -1.82
CA ILE A 217 -32.24 -7.24 -1.79
C ILE A 217 -31.72 -7.29 -0.37
N VAL A 218 -30.59 -7.95 -0.17
CA VAL A 218 -29.85 -7.91 1.10
C VAL A 218 -28.80 -6.81 1.06
N LEU A 219 -28.91 -5.83 1.94
CA LEU A 219 -27.88 -4.85 2.22
C LEU A 219 -26.94 -5.42 3.31
N ALA A 220 -25.78 -5.89 2.88
CA ALA A 220 -24.84 -6.66 3.68
C ALA A 220 -23.85 -5.77 4.42
N ALA A 221 -23.86 -5.80 5.75
CA ALA A 221 -22.83 -5.15 6.54
C ALA A 221 -21.45 -5.80 6.32
N GLU A 222 -20.45 -4.94 6.17
CA GLU A 222 -19.02 -5.31 6.12
C GLU A 222 -18.37 -5.08 7.50
N GLN A 223 -17.08 -5.37 7.66
CA GLN A 223 -16.39 -5.10 8.92
C GLN A 223 -16.43 -3.62 9.31
N GLY A 224 -16.74 -3.37 10.59
CA GLY A 224 -16.75 -2.03 11.17
C GLY A 224 -18.16 -1.57 11.53
N PHE A 225 -18.39 -1.28 12.82
CA PHE A 225 -19.68 -0.76 13.28
C PHE A 225 -19.98 0.63 12.71
N GLY A 226 -18.95 1.48 12.59
CA GLY A 226 -19.08 2.81 12.01
C GLY A 226 -19.58 2.77 10.57
N ASP A 227 -18.97 1.93 9.73
CA ASP A 227 -19.36 1.78 8.32
C ASP A 227 -20.74 1.17 8.18
N SER A 228 -21.07 0.17 9.02
CA SER A 228 -22.42 -0.42 9.06
C SER A 228 -23.49 0.63 9.36
N ILE A 229 -23.27 1.48 10.35
CA ILE A 229 -24.20 2.56 10.72
C ILE A 229 -24.25 3.62 9.60
N GLN A 230 -23.09 4.02 9.08
CA GLN A 230 -22.99 5.05 8.05
C GLN A 230 -23.76 4.65 6.80
N PHE A 231 -23.54 3.44 6.31
CA PHE A 231 -24.00 3.00 5.00
C PHE A 231 -25.37 2.33 5.02
N ALA A 232 -25.92 1.99 6.19
CA ALA A 232 -27.31 1.57 6.31
C ALA A 232 -28.30 2.62 5.74
N ARG A 233 -27.91 3.90 5.64
CA ARG A 233 -28.69 4.97 5.00
C ARG A 233 -29.11 4.65 3.56
N TYR A 234 -28.34 3.83 2.85
CA TYR A 234 -28.63 3.48 1.46
C TYR A 234 -29.83 2.52 1.31
N SER A 235 -30.33 1.95 2.42
CA SER A 235 -31.61 1.23 2.44
C SER A 235 -32.78 2.09 1.94
N SER A 236 -32.80 3.39 2.25
CA SER A 236 -33.82 4.33 1.75
C SER A 236 -33.78 4.50 0.23
N ALA A 237 -32.59 4.52 -0.36
CA ALA A 237 -32.43 4.65 -1.81
C ALA A 237 -32.88 3.36 -2.51
N LEU A 238 -32.44 2.20 -2.01
CA LEU A 238 -32.87 0.90 -2.52
C LEU A 238 -34.39 0.71 -2.43
N ALA A 239 -35.01 1.09 -1.31
CA ALA A 239 -36.46 1.01 -1.15
C ALA A 239 -37.21 1.91 -2.15
N ARG A 240 -36.72 3.13 -2.42
CA ARG A 240 -37.29 4.03 -3.43
C ARG A 240 -37.18 3.47 -4.85
N MET A 241 -36.17 2.64 -5.12
CA MET A 241 -36.05 1.92 -6.39
C MET A 241 -37.04 0.75 -6.51
N GLY A 242 -37.72 0.36 -5.43
CA GLY A 242 -38.72 -0.72 -5.42
C GLY A 242 -38.22 -2.04 -4.82
N TRP A 243 -37.06 -2.04 -4.15
CA TRP A 243 -36.56 -3.21 -3.44
C TRP A 243 -37.23 -3.39 -2.07
N ASN A 244 -37.49 -4.64 -1.70
CA ASN A 244 -37.65 -5.04 -0.31
C ASN A 244 -36.25 -5.24 0.29
N VAL A 245 -35.80 -4.32 1.13
CA VAL A 245 -34.47 -4.29 1.71
C VAL A 245 -34.45 -5.08 3.03
N ILE A 246 -33.61 -6.10 3.04
CA ILE A 246 -33.18 -6.80 4.26
C ILE A 246 -31.79 -6.29 4.62
N VAL A 247 -31.57 -5.85 5.85
CA VAL A 247 -30.22 -5.53 6.34
C VAL A 247 -29.64 -6.76 7.03
N ASP A 248 -28.49 -7.24 6.57
CA ASP A 248 -27.72 -8.28 7.27
C ASP A 248 -26.61 -7.63 8.10
N ALA A 249 -26.70 -7.74 9.43
CA ALA A 249 -25.97 -6.90 10.38
C ALA A 249 -25.17 -7.71 11.41
N PRO A 250 -24.12 -7.12 12.02
CA PRO A 250 -23.59 -7.63 13.28
C PRO A 250 -24.69 -7.67 14.34
N SER A 251 -24.73 -8.72 15.16
CA SER A 251 -25.78 -8.89 16.19
C SER A 251 -25.98 -7.66 17.09
N PRO A 252 -24.92 -6.97 17.56
CA PRO A 252 -25.07 -5.74 18.37
C PRO A 252 -25.74 -4.56 17.64
N LEU A 253 -25.75 -4.55 16.31
CA LEU A 253 -26.30 -3.46 15.50
C LEU A 253 -27.66 -3.78 14.90
N LYS A 254 -28.12 -5.04 14.96
CA LYS A 254 -29.38 -5.47 14.33
C LYS A 254 -30.55 -4.53 14.64
N ASP A 255 -30.82 -4.29 15.92
CA ASP A 255 -31.98 -3.50 16.35
C ASP A 255 -31.84 -2.03 15.95
N LEU A 256 -30.62 -1.49 15.98
CA LEU A 256 -30.35 -0.13 15.52
C LEU A 256 -30.59 0.00 14.02
N LEU A 257 -30.04 -0.93 13.22
CA LEU A 257 -30.15 -0.87 11.75
C LEU A 257 -31.56 -1.21 11.27
N ALA A 258 -32.36 -1.95 12.04
CA ALA A 258 -33.79 -2.14 11.78
C ALA A 258 -34.60 -0.82 11.78
N LEU A 259 -34.11 0.22 12.46
CA LEU A 259 -34.75 1.53 12.51
C LEU A 259 -34.39 2.42 11.31
N ALA A 260 -33.45 2.02 10.46
CA ALA A 260 -33.05 2.83 9.32
C ALA A 260 -34.19 2.93 8.29
N PRO A 261 -34.50 4.13 7.75
CA PRO A 261 -35.62 4.28 6.83
C PRO A 261 -35.43 3.46 5.56
N GLY A 262 -36.48 2.76 5.12
CA GLY A 262 -36.43 1.87 3.96
C GLY A 262 -35.98 0.45 4.27
N VAL A 263 -35.63 0.12 5.52
CA VAL A 263 -35.41 -1.27 5.96
C VAL A 263 -36.74 -1.95 6.26
N GLN A 264 -37.01 -3.08 5.62
CA GLN A 264 -38.20 -3.91 5.90
C GLN A 264 -37.90 -4.94 6.98
N ARG A 265 -36.65 -5.40 7.07
CA ARG A 265 -36.19 -6.36 8.09
C ARG A 265 -34.70 -6.22 8.31
N ALA A 266 -34.25 -6.30 9.56
CA ALA A 266 -32.84 -6.57 9.87
C ALA A 266 -32.69 -7.98 10.41
N VAL A 267 -31.60 -8.65 10.04
CA VAL A 267 -31.19 -9.96 10.57
C VAL A 267 -29.75 -9.87 11.05
N ALA A 268 -29.44 -10.62 12.11
CA ALA A 268 -28.07 -10.71 12.62
C ALA A 268 -27.29 -11.82 11.90
N TRP A 269 -25.96 -11.70 11.82
CA TRP A 269 -25.08 -12.69 11.16
C TRP A 269 -25.26 -14.13 11.66
N ASP A 270 -25.65 -14.30 12.93
CA ASP A 270 -25.92 -15.59 13.58
C ASP A 270 -27.36 -16.11 13.36
N GLU A 271 -28.20 -15.34 12.68
CA GLU A 271 -29.57 -15.73 12.31
C GLU A 271 -29.65 -16.21 10.86
N PRO A 272 -30.60 -17.10 10.52
CA PRO A 272 -30.84 -17.50 9.14
C PRO A 272 -31.19 -16.30 8.23
N LEU A 273 -30.49 -16.19 7.10
CA LEU A 273 -30.78 -15.16 6.10
C LEU A 273 -32.08 -15.53 5.35
N PRO A 274 -33.09 -14.65 5.27
CA PRO A 274 -34.31 -14.92 4.53
C PRO A 274 -34.06 -15.03 3.02
N ASP A 275 -35.02 -15.61 2.30
CA ASP A 275 -34.95 -15.71 0.84
C ASP A 275 -34.88 -14.31 0.19
N HIS A 276 -34.03 -14.19 -0.81
CA HIS A 276 -33.70 -12.94 -1.48
C HIS A 276 -33.22 -13.19 -2.91
N ASP A 277 -33.31 -12.16 -3.75
CA ASP A 277 -32.94 -12.23 -5.17
C ASP A 277 -31.48 -11.79 -5.39
N PHE A 278 -31.07 -10.75 -4.66
CA PHE A 278 -29.73 -10.17 -4.76
C PHE A 278 -29.20 -9.72 -3.41
N TRP A 279 -27.89 -9.50 -3.33
CA TRP A 279 -27.26 -8.82 -2.20
C TRP A 279 -26.30 -7.73 -2.68
N ILE A 280 -26.00 -6.76 -1.83
CA ILE A 280 -24.97 -5.75 -2.08
C ILE A 280 -24.27 -5.43 -0.75
N PRO A 281 -22.93 -5.40 -0.70
CA PRO A 281 -22.20 -4.84 0.45
C PRO A 281 -22.59 -3.39 0.70
N MET A 282 -22.67 -2.99 1.96
CA MET A 282 -23.01 -1.63 2.37
C MET A 282 -22.13 -0.56 1.72
N ALA A 283 -20.80 -0.73 1.68
CA ALA A 283 -19.95 0.24 1.01
C ALA A 283 -20.06 0.18 -0.52
N GLY A 284 -20.36 -0.98 -1.10
CA GLY A 284 -20.65 -1.06 -2.54
C GLY A 284 -21.97 -0.39 -2.90
N ALA A 285 -22.96 -0.40 -2.01
CA ALA A 285 -24.20 0.37 -2.18
C ALA A 285 -23.92 1.87 -2.18
N ALA A 286 -22.92 2.32 -1.41
CA ALA A 286 -22.48 3.70 -1.45
C ALA A 286 -21.96 4.09 -2.83
N GLY A 287 -21.09 3.29 -3.46
CA GLY A 287 -20.63 3.57 -4.82
C GLY A 287 -21.73 3.42 -5.89
N ALA A 288 -22.58 2.39 -5.76
CA ALA A 288 -23.65 2.12 -6.71
C ALA A 288 -24.87 3.03 -6.57
N LEU A 289 -24.95 3.86 -5.55
CA LEU A 289 -26.07 4.78 -5.34
C LEU A 289 -25.54 6.16 -4.95
N PHE A 290 -24.25 6.41 -5.14
CA PHE A 290 -23.64 7.67 -4.75
C PHE A 290 -24.29 8.78 -5.54
N ASP A 291 -24.87 9.73 -4.82
CA ASP A 291 -25.42 10.94 -5.37
C ASP A 291 -24.66 12.10 -4.71
N THR A 292 -23.86 12.82 -5.51
CA THR A 292 -23.10 13.99 -5.07
C THR A 292 -24.00 15.07 -4.48
N ASP A 293 -25.28 15.13 -4.90
CA ASP A 293 -26.24 16.13 -4.43
C ASP A 293 -26.69 15.86 -2.98
N ALA A 294 -26.63 14.61 -2.52
CA ALA A 294 -27.08 14.22 -1.18
C ALA A 294 -26.07 14.52 -0.07
N PHE A 295 -24.78 14.70 -0.40
CA PHE A 295 -23.72 14.90 0.58
C PHE A 295 -23.26 16.36 0.71
N GLY A 296 -23.67 17.26 -0.18
CA GLY A 296 -23.18 18.65 -0.20
C GLY A 296 -21.65 18.72 -0.28
N ASN A 297 -21.07 19.92 -0.16
CA ASN A 297 -19.60 20.11 -0.08
C ASN A 297 -18.99 19.61 1.25
N ALA A 298 -19.43 18.45 1.75
CA ALA A 298 -18.93 17.82 2.95
C ALA A 298 -17.48 17.36 2.76
N GLU A 299 -16.67 17.58 3.80
CA GLU A 299 -15.31 17.08 3.85
C GLU A 299 -15.26 15.56 3.66
N GLY A 300 -14.20 15.06 3.01
CA GLY A 300 -14.10 13.68 2.54
C GLY A 300 -14.45 12.63 3.60
N TYR A 301 -15.23 11.62 3.20
CA TYR A 301 -15.78 10.58 4.07
C TYR A 301 -14.73 9.86 4.94
N LEU A 302 -13.50 9.67 4.45
CA LEU A 302 -12.42 8.99 5.18
C LEU A 302 -11.48 9.92 5.95
N ARG A 303 -11.70 11.24 5.94
CA ARG A 303 -10.75 12.23 6.46
C ARG A 303 -10.48 12.06 7.96
N GLY A 304 -11.50 11.65 8.74
CA GLY A 304 -11.38 11.39 10.18
C GLY A 304 -10.62 10.11 10.56
N CYS A 305 -10.46 9.16 9.63
CA CYS A 305 -9.71 7.93 9.86
C CYS A 305 -8.25 8.02 9.40
N LEU A 306 -7.89 9.07 8.64
CA LEU A 306 -6.66 9.10 7.86
C LEU A 306 -5.68 10.24 8.19
N VAL A 307 -6.05 11.29 8.93
CA VAL A 307 -5.10 12.37 9.30
C VAL A 307 -5.37 12.94 10.69
N GLY A 308 -4.32 13.03 11.53
CA GLY A 308 -4.30 13.72 12.81
C GLY A 308 -3.90 15.20 12.74
N HIS A 309 -3.97 15.86 11.58
CA HIS A 309 -3.69 17.29 11.45
C HIS A 309 -4.55 17.96 10.37
N GLU A 310 -5.14 19.09 10.77
CA GLU A 310 -5.89 20.04 9.95
C GLU A 310 -5.00 20.69 8.88
N ILE A 311 -5.47 20.75 7.64
CA ILE A 311 -5.00 21.77 6.69
C ILE A 311 -6.21 22.36 5.95
N ALA A 312 -6.23 23.69 5.99
CA ALA A 312 -7.23 24.59 5.44
C ALA A 312 -7.48 24.38 3.94
N ARG A 313 -8.75 24.53 3.53
CA ARG A 313 -9.17 24.58 2.13
C ARG A 313 -8.53 25.81 1.45
N PRO A 314 -8.00 25.71 0.21
CA PRO A 314 -7.71 26.90 -0.59
C PRO A 314 -9.03 27.59 -1.00
N PRO A 315 -8.98 28.90 -1.31
CA PRO A 315 -10.15 29.73 -1.57
C PRO A 315 -11.00 29.28 -2.77
#